data_AF-M8BEJ3-F1
#
_entry.id   AF-M8BEJ3-F1
#
_cell.length_a   1.000
_cell.length_b   1.000
_cell.length_c   1.000
_cell.angle_alpha   90.00
_cell.angle_beta   90.00
_cell.angle_gamma   90.00
#
_symmetry.space_group_name_H-M   'P 1'
#
loop_
_entity.id
_entity.type
_entity.pdbx_description
1 polymer ?
#
loop_
_entity_poly.entity_id
_entity_poly.type
_entity_poly.pdbx_seq_one_letter_code
_entity_poly.pdbx_strand_id
1 'polypeptide(L)'
;MCRALLLLCLFLILTQLACGYTDGGFSVELIHRDSPRSPFHDPSLTPHGRVLAAVRRSVFDLSSSSTYGRVGCQSDSCHSVHGTFCDATSLCQYNYSSGHVSTETFTFDDAPGGERAQLQVPRVNFGCATTANFPGYGMVGLSDGKSSLINQMSAATSLGRWFSYCLAPYLSDASSALNFGSRATVTGPGAVTTPMVHSPVHVEASYTVEIVAVRVENSVKLPNSKRSPVIVDSGSMLTSLDGELLDPIVEALARSIKLPRKQSPNPELFSVCYEADGMKALGKIEHEIQARHAARIAVGLPSDSPEQEEGQEEAEEEEEPGMEIVDIPDQD
;
A
#
# COMPACT_ATOMS: atom_id res chain seq x y z
N MET A 1 32.08 -19.33 -43.42
CA MET A 1 32.07 -19.32 -41.94
C MET A 1 32.32 -17.93 -41.36
N CYS A 2 33.37 -17.20 -41.78
CA CYS A 2 33.72 -15.87 -41.24
C CYS A 2 32.60 -14.80 -41.38
N ARG A 3 31.91 -14.74 -42.53
CA ARG A 3 30.77 -13.82 -42.75
C ARG A 3 29.55 -14.09 -41.86
N ALA A 4 29.29 -15.36 -41.51
CA ALA A 4 28.17 -15.74 -40.66
C ALA A 4 28.44 -15.39 -39.19
N LEU A 5 29.69 -15.59 -38.73
CA LEU A 5 30.11 -15.13 -37.39
C LEU A 5 30.04 -13.61 -37.25
N LEU A 6 30.46 -12.87 -38.27
CA LEU A 6 30.43 -11.40 -38.24
C LEU A 6 29.02 -10.84 -38.14
N LEU A 7 28.05 -11.44 -38.86
CA LEU A 7 26.63 -11.09 -38.78
C LEU A 7 26.02 -11.46 -37.43
N LEU A 8 26.40 -12.62 -36.86
CA LEU A 8 25.94 -13.02 -35.52
C LEU A 8 26.49 -12.09 -34.44
N CYS A 9 27.76 -11.71 -34.52
CA CYS A 9 28.37 -10.74 -33.61
C CYS A 9 27.75 -9.35 -33.77
N LEU A 10 27.52 -8.88 -35.00
CA LEU A 10 26.82 -7.61 -35.22
C LEU A 10 25.40 -7.64 -34.67
N PHE A 11 24.68 -8.75 -34.86
CA PHE A 11 23.33 -8.94 -34.32
C PHE A 11 23.34 -8.93 -32.79
N LEU A 12 24.29 -9.63 -32.15
CA LEU A 12 24.47 -9.64 -30.69
C LEU A 12 24.81 -8.24 -30.16
N ILE A 13 25.71 -7.51 -30.83
CA ILE A 13 26.10 -6.15 -30.47
C ILE A 13 24.93 -5.18 -30.68
N LEU A 14 24.19 -5.28 -31.78
CA LEU A 14 23.00 -4.46 -32.05
C LEU A 14 21.85 -4.77 -31.08
N THR A 15 21.68 -6.03 -30.64
CA THR A 15 20.73 -6.37 -29.57
C THR A 15 21.15 -5.78 -28.21
N GLN A 16 22.47 -5.68 -27.94
CA GLN A 16 22.98 -5.03 -26.74
C GLN A 16 22.88 -3.49 -26.80
N LEU A 17 22.92 -2.89 -28.00
CA LEU A 17 22.72 -1.44 -28.15
C LEU A 17 21.23 -1.04 -28.22
N ALA A 18 20.34 -1.89 -28.72
CA ALA A 18 18.90 -1.65 -28.72
C ALA A 18 18.26 -1.91 -27.35
N CYS A 19 18.88 -2.74 -26.53
CA CYS A 19 18.55 -2.91 -25.11
C CYS A 19 19.52 -2.04 -24.31
N GLY A 20 19.23 -0.75 -24.20
CA GLY A 20 19.94 0.11 -23.25
C GLY A 20 20.02 -0.62 -21.91
N TYR A 21 21.22 -0.72 -21.34
CA TYR A 21 21.43 -1.16 -19.97
C TYR A 21 20.81 -0.11 -19.06
N THR A 22 19.48 -0.13 -18.98
CA THR A 22 18.75 0.51 -17.90
C THR A 22 19.12 -0.34 -16.68
N ASP A 23 19.70 0.29 -15.66
CA ASP A 23 19.71 -0.26 -14.31
C ASP A 23 18.36 -0.99 -14.11
N GLY A 24 18.42 -2.28 -13.78
CA GLY A 24 17.31 -3.23 -13.97
C GLY A 24 16.10 -3.01 -13.07
N GLY A 25 15.89 -1.79 -12.58
CA GLY A 25 14.93 -1.36 -11.59
C GLY A 25 14.61 0.13 -11.68
N PHE A 26 13.60 0.56 -10.94
CA PHE A 26 13.20 1.97 -10.79
C PHE A 26 12.48 2.14 -9.46
N SER A 27 12.27 3.39 -9.05
CA SER A 27 11.59 3.72 -7.79
C SER A 27 10.43 4.67 -8.06
N VAL A 28 9.31 4.50 -7.37
CA VAL A 28 8.16 5.41 -7.39
C VAL A 28 8.04 6.04 -6.02
N GLU A 29 8.06 7.38 -5.98
CA GLU A 29 7.84 8.09 -4.72
C GLU A 29 6.35 8.11 -4.37
N LEU A 30 6.01 7.65 -3.17
CA LEU A 30 4.68 7.72 -2.60
C LEU A 30 4.55 9.05 -1.86
N ILE A 31 3.80 9.97 -2.46
CA ILE A 31 3.57 11.32 -1.95
C ILE A 31 2.07 11.50 -1.78
N HIS A 32 1.64 12.06 -0.65
CA HIS A 32 0.24 12.44 -0.49
C HIS A 32 -0.16 13.43 -1.58
N ARG A 33 -1.27 13.18 -2.29
CA ARG A 33 -1.65 13.95 -3.48
C ARG A 33 -1.76 15.46 -3.22
N ASP A 34 -2.25 15.83 -2.04
CA ASP A 34 -2.45 17.22 -1.64
C ASP A 34 -1.26 17.80 -0.87
N SER A 35 -0.14 17.07 -0.75
CA SER A 35 1.13 17.60 -0.22
C SER A 35 1.74 18.61 -1.19
N PRO A 36 2.39 19.70 -0.72
CA PRO A 36 3.11 20.65 -1.58
C PRO A 36 4.19 20.02 -2.49
N ARG A 37 4.64 18.80 -2.16
CA ARG A 37 5.63 18.05 -2.97
C ARG A 37 5.00 17.33 -4.17
N SER A 38 3.68 17.16 -4.18
CA SER A 38 2.96 16.50 -5.26
C SER A 38 2.93 17.39 -6.50
N PRO A 39 3.21 16.87 -7.70
CA PRO A 39 3.06 17.63 -8.95
C PRO A 39 1.60 18.01 -9.22
N PHE A 40 0.66 17.42 -8.47
CA PHE A 40 -0.77 17.70 -8.57
C PHE A 40 -1.32 18.56 -7.43
N HIS A 41 -0.44 19.14 -6.61
CA HIS A 41 -0.83 20.04 -5.54
C HIS A 41 -1.43 21.33 -6.09
N ASP A 42 -2.58 21.72 -5.56
CA ASP A 42 -3.19 23.02 -5.83
C ASP A 42 -3.22 23.84 -4.53
N PRO A 43 -2.32 24.83 -4.36
CA PRO A 43 -2.25 25.62 -3.14
C PRO A 43 -3.44 26.57 -2.98
N SER A 44 -4.24 26.80 -4.03
CA SER A 44 -5.41 27.68 -3.98
C SER A 44 -6.63 27.04 -3.32
N LEU A 45 -6.62 25.72 -3.13
CA LEU A 45 -7.75 24.99 -2.56
C LEU A 45 -7.74 25.04 -1.03
N THR A 46 -8.88 25.47 -0.47
CA THR A 46 -9.22 25.31 0.95
C THR A 46 -9.34 23.82 1.32
N PRO A 47 -9.32 23.45 2.61
CA PRO A 47 -9.52 22.06 3.04
C PRO A 47 -10.79 21.43 2.46
N HIS A 48 -11.93 22.13 2.53
CA HIS A 48 -13.17 21.69 1.89
C HIS A 48 -13.06 21.58 0.36
N GLY A 49 -12.37 22.53 -0.27
CA GLY A 49 -12.09 22.50 -1.71
C GLY A 49 -11.30 21.25 -2.14
N ARG A 50 -10.35 20.79 -1.30
CA ARG A 50 -9.59 19.54 -1.53
C ARG A 50 -10.47 18.31 -1.45
N VAL A 51 -11.36 18.24 -0.46
CA VAL A 51 -12.36 17.17 -0.33
C VAL A 51 -13.26 17.12 -1.58
N LEU A 52 -13.79 18.26 -2.01
CA LEU A 52 -14.64 18.32 -3.20
C LEU A 52 -13.88 17.93 -4.48
N ALA A 53 -12.64 18.41 -4.63
CA ALA A 53 -11.78 18.02 -5.74
C ALA A 53 -11.49 16.51 -5.70
N ALA A 54 -11.39 15.92 -4.51
CA ALA A 54 -11.23 14.49 -4.37
C ALA A 54 -12.47 13.73 -4.83
N VAL A 55 -13.66 14.09 -4.34
CA VAL A 55 -14.92 13.47 -4.79
C VAL A 55 -15.09 13.53 -6.31
N ARG A 56 -14.78 14.68 -6.93
CA ARG A 56 -14.90 14.86 -8.39
C ARG A 56 -13.97 13.94 -9.17
N ARG A 57 -12.76 13.70 -8.69
CA ARG A 57 -11.75 12.85 -9.34
C ARG A 57 -11.97 11.36 -9.08
N SER A 58 -12.82 10.99 -8.12
CA SER A 58 -13.23 9.60 -7.86
C SER A 58 -14.04 8.98 -9.00
N VAL A 59 -14.54 9.79 -9.93
CA VAL A 59 -15.22 9.33 -11.14
C VAL A 59 -14.28 9.51 -12.33
N PHE A 60 -13.83 8.40 -12.90
CA PHE A 60 -12.99 8.42 -14.09
C PHE A 60 -13.84 8.54 -15.36
N ASP A 61 -13.61 9.58 -16.16
CA ASP A 61 -14.19 9.68 -17.50
C ASP A 61 -13.43 8.75 -18.44
N LEU A 62 -14.06 7.62 -18.78
CA LEU A 62 -13.49 6.60 -19.66
C LEU A 62 -13.07 7.14 -21.04
N SER A 63 -13.69 8.23 -21.50
CA SER A 63 -13.41 8.83 -22.82
C SER A 63 -12.19 9.75 -22.82
N SER A 64 -11.69 10.14 -21.64
CA SER A 64 -10.52 11.00 -21.49
C SER A 64 -9.20 10.33 -21.85
N SER A 65 -9.18 8.98 -21.97
CA SER A 65 -8.02 8.19 -22.31
C SER A 65 -8.20 7.45 -23.63
N SER A 66 -7.26 7.65 -24.55
CA SER A 66 -7.22 6.94 -25.83
C SER A 66 -6.72 5.49 -25.72
N THR A 67 -6.11 5.13 -24.59
CA THR A 67 -5.57 3.79 -24.32
C THR A 67 -6.42 2.96 -23.37
N TYR A 68 -7.52 3.55 -22.85
CA TYR A 68 -8.52 2.82 -22.09
C TYR A 68 -9.20 1.77 -22.97
N GLY A 69 -9.32 0.54 -22.44
CA GLY A 69 -9.95 -0.57 -23.10
C GLY A 69 -10.90 -1.31 -22.18
N ARG A 70 -12.03 -1.76 -22.72
CA ARG A 70 -12.95 -2.66 -22.02
C ARG A 70 -12.56 -4.10 -22.27
N VAL A 71 -12.61 -4.93 -21.23
CA VAL A 71 -12.26 -6.36 -21.36
C VAL A 71 -13.51 -7.17 -21.68
N GLY A 72 -13.48 -7.86 -22.82
CA GLY A 72 -14.54 -8.78 -23.23
C GLY A 72 -14.47 -10.11 -22.48
N CYS A 73 -15.62 -10.78 -22.35
CA CYS A 73 -15.75 -12.02 -21.60
C CYS A 73 -14.89 -13.18 -22.10
N GLN A 74 -14.64 -13.27 -23.40
CA GLN A 74 -13.87 -14.36 -23.99
C GLN A 74 -12.35 -14.13 -23.93
N SER A 75 -11.90 -13.07 -23.26
CA SER A 75 -10.49 -12.76 -23.15
C SER A 75 -9.82 -13.56 -22.02
N ASP A 76 -8.54 -13.87 -22.22
CA ASP A 76 -7.71 -14.49 -21.18
C ASP A 76 -7.64 -13.60 -19.92
N SER A 77 -7.67 -12.28 -20.07
CA SER A 77 -7.73 -11.32 -18.97
C SER A 77 -8.95 -11.55 -18.08
N CYS A 78 -10.12 -11.78 -18.66
CA CYS A 78 -11.35 -12.07 -17.91
C CYS A 78 -11.21 -13.39 -17.13
N HIS A 79 -10.76 -14.44 -17.81
CA HIS A 79 -10.59 -15.76 -17.20
C HIS A 79 -9.46 -15.83 -16.15
N SER A 80 -8.54 -14.86 -16.14
CA SER A 80 -7.43 -14.80 -15.18
C SER A 80 -7.83 -14.33 -13.78
N VAL A 81 -9.02 -13.74 -13.62
CA VAL A 81 -9.51 -13.19 -12.37
C VAL A 81 -10.59 -14.13 -11.82
N HIS A 82 -10.38 -14.65 -10.61
CA HIS A 82 -11.38 -15.51 -9.97
C HIS A 82 -12.64 -14.72 -9.63
N GLY A 83 -13.80 -15.34 -9.85
CA GLY A 83 -15.10 -14.74 -9.51
C GLY A 83 -15.60 -13.69 -10.50
N THR A 84 -15.05 -13.64 -11.72
CA THR A 84 -15.62 -12.82 -12.80
C THR A 84 -16.84 -13.46 -13.44
N PHE A 85 -17.72 -12.62 -13.97
CA PHE A 85 -18.91 -13.01 -14.73
C PHE A 85 -19.15 -12.03 -15.87
N CYS A 86 -20.19 -12.27 -16.66
CA CYS A 86 -20.47 -11.51 -17.88
C CYS A 86 -21.77 -10.74 -17.78
N ASP A 87 -21.76 -9.50 -18.28
CA ASP A 87 -22.99 -8.76 -18.47
C ASP A 87 -23.68 -9.06 -19.81
N ALA A 88 -24.85 -8.45 -20.00
CA ALA A 88 -25.67 -8.63 -21.20
C ALA A 88 -24.93 -8.20 -22.49
N THR A 89 -23.88 -7.38 -22.39
CA THR A 89 -23.07 -6.92 -23.52
C THR A 89 -21.79 -7.72 -23.72
N SER A 90 -21.64 -8.85 -23.02
CA SER A 90 -20.43 -9.70 -23.04
C SER A 90 -19.16 -8.99 -22.56
N LEU A 91 -19.30 -7.99 -21.68
CA LEU A 91 -18.17 -7.38 -20.97
C LEU A 91 -17.93 -8.10 -19.65
N CYS A 92 -16.66 -8.22 -19.29
CA CYS A 92 -16.22 -8.91 -18.10
C CYS A 92 -16.45 -8.06 -16.85
N GLN A 93 -17.12 -8.63 -15.86
CA GLN A 93 -17.43 -8.01 -14.58
C GLN A 93 -16.84 -8.80 -13.41
N TYR A 94 -16.64 -8.13 -12.27
CA TYR A 94 -16.19 -8.74 -11.02
C TYR A 94 -17.04 -8.25 -9.84
N ASN A 95 -17.21 -9.11 -8.82
CA ASN A 95 -18.18 -8.87 -7.74
C ASN A 95 -17.59 -8.19 -6.48
N TYR A 96 -16.27 -8.23 -6.26
CA TYR A 96 -15.65 -7.75 -5.01
C TYR A 96 -16.04 -6.30 -4.64
N SER A 97 -16.00 -5.39 -5.60
CA SER A 97 -16.44 -4.01 -5.45
C SER A 97 -17.54 -3.63 -6.44
N SER A 98 -18.11 -4.62 -7.15
CA SER A 98 -18.90 -4.47 -8.39
C SER A 98 -18.23 -3.57 -9.44
N GLY A 99 -17.91 -4.13 -10.60
CA GLY A 99 -17.28 -3.33 -11.66
C GLY A 99 -16.92 -4.12 -12.90
N HIS A 100 -16.29 -3.45 -13.84
CA HIS A 100 -15.82 -4.03 -15.10
C HIS A 100 -14.31 -4.27 -15.06
N VAL A 101 -13.86 -5.40 -15.57
CA VAL A 101 -12.45 -5.56 -15.89
C VAL A 101 -12.13 -4.67 -17.08
N SER A 102 -11.07 -3.88 -16.97
CA SER A 102 -10.66 -2.88 -17.95
C SER A 102 -9.15 -2.91 -18.15
N THR A 103 -8.66 -2.26 -19.20
CA THR A 103 -7.23 -2.15 -19.50
C THR A 103 -6.83 -0.69 -19.66
N GLU A 104 -5.62 -0.34 -19.24
CA GLU A 104 -5.05 0.99 -19.45
C GLU A 104 -3.53 0.90 -19.62
N THR A 105 -2.91 1.98 -20.12
CA THR A 105 -1.46 2.17 -20.07
C THR A 105 -1.09 2.85 -18.75
N PHE A 106 -0.32 2.14 -17.93
CA PHE A 106 0.23 2.71 -16.70
C PHE A 106 1.58 3.33 -16.97
N THR A 107 1.80 4.49 -16.39
CA THR A 107 2.96 5.32 -16.65
C THR A 107 3.63 5.64 -15.33
N PHE A 108 4.91 5.34 -15.23
CA PHE A 108 5.70 5.52 -14.01
C PHE A 108 6.89 6.44 -14.27
N ASP A 109 6.97 7.50 -13.49
CA ASP A 109 8.18 8.31 -13.38
C ASP A 109 9.14 7.66 -12.38
N ASP A 110 10.44 7.75 -12.67
CA ASP A 110 11.46 7.36 -11.69
C ASP A 110 11.56 8.44 -10.60
N ALA A 111 11.82 8.02 -9.36
CA ALA A 111 11.94 8.93 -8.23
C ALA A 111 13.07 9.96 -8.48
N PRO A 112 13.00 11.17 -7.87
CA PRO A 112 14.01 12.20 -8.05
C PRO A 112 15.44 11.67 -7.85
N GLY A 113 16.30 11.90 -8.84
CA GLY A 113 17.66 11.34 -8.89
C GLY A 113 17.80 10.05 -9.70
N GLY A 114 16.70 9.50 -10.20
CA GLY A 114 16.68 8.43 -11.18
C GLY A 114 17.04 8.90 -12.60
N GLU A 115 17.78 8.09 -13.34
CA GLU A 115 18.21 8.38 -14.71
C GLU A 115 17.28 7.79 -15.80
N ARG A 116 16.23 7.07 -15.39
CA ARG A 116 15.36 6.36 -16.34
C ARG A 116 14.34 7.32 -16.96
N ALA A 117 14.17 7.23 -18.28
CA ALA A 117 12.98 7.76 -18.95
C ALA A 117 11.71 7.08 -18.39
N GLN A 118 10.60 7.83 -18.40
CA GLN A 118 9.30 7.36 -17.94
C GLN A 118 8.96 5.95 -18.48
N LEU A 119 8.62 5.03 -17.57
CA LEU A 119 8.27 3.65 -17.90
C LEU A 119 6.78 3.57 -18.22
N GLN A 120 6.45 3.15 -19.44
CA GLN A 120 5.07 2.86 -19.83
C GLN A 120 4.84 1.36 -19.90
N VAL A 121 3.75 0.91 -19.27
CA VAL A 121 3.29 -0.47 -19.22
C VAL A 121 1.91 -0.50 -19.88
N PRO A 122 1.81 -0.85 -21.16
CA PRO A 122 0.55 -0.82 -21.88
C PRO A 122 -0.33 -2.03 -21.52
N ARG A 123 -1.66 -1.85 -21.63
CA ARG A 123 -2.66 -2.92 -21.45
C ARG A 123 -2.58 -3.62 -20.08
N VAL A 124 -2.29 -2.86 -19.02
CA VAL A 124 -2.44 -3.34 -17.64
C VAL A 124 -3.92 -3.54 -17.37
N ASN A 125 -4.30 -4.77 -17.02
CA ASN A 125 -5.65 -5.10 -16.61
C ASN A 125 -5.88 -4.61 -15.17
N PHE A 126 -7.02 -3.97 -14.93
CA PHE A 126 -7.43 -3.50 -13.61
C PHE A 126 -8.95 -3.56 -13.46
N GLY A 127 -9.43 -3.45 -12.23
CA GLY A 127 -10.87 -3.34 -11.95
C GLY A 127 -11.32 -1.89 -11.99
N CYS A 128 -12.30 -1.57 -12.85
CA CYS A 128 -12.99 -0.29 -12.84
C CYS A 128 -14.28 -0.45 -12.02
N ALA A 129 -14.23 -0.05 -10.75
CA ALA A 129 -15.35 -0.18 -9.84
C ALA A 129 -16.49 0.78 -10.22
N THR A 130 -17.72 0.29 -10.21
CA THR A 130 -18.93 1.12 -10.35
C THR A 130 -19.50 1.54 -9.00
N THR A 131 -19.12 0.84 -7.93
CA THR A 131 -19.39 1.23 -6.54
C THR A 131 -18.08 1.26 -5.74
N ALA A 132 -17.83 2.35 -5.02
CA ALA A 132 -16.62 2.48 -4.20
C ALA A 132 -16.93 2.09 -2.76
N ASN A 133 -16.31 0.99 -2.28
CA ASN A 133 -16.31 0.59 -0.87
C ASN A 133 -14.93 0.77 -0.20
N PHE A 134 -14.03 1.53 -0.82
CA PHE A 134 -12.68 1.76 -0.33
C PHE A 134 -12.38 3.26 -0.22
N PRO A 135 -11.62 3.69 0.80
CA PRO A 135 -11.17 5.07 0.89
C PRO A 135 -10.19 5.40 -0.25
N GLY A 136 -10.41 6.52 -0.93
CA GLY A 136 -9.55 6.99 -2.02
C GLY A 136 -10.03 6.62 -3.44
N TYR A 137 -9.15 6.78 -4.42
CA TYR A 137 -9.45 6.63 -5.86
C TYR A 137 -9.30 5.20 -6.39
N GLY A 138 -8.79 4.26 -5.57
CA GLY A 138 -8.47 2.91 -5.98
C GLY A 138 -7.44 2.24 -5.08
N MET A 139 -7.13 0.98 -5.37
CA MET A 139 -6.11 0.20 -4.68
C MET A 139 -5.15 -0.43 -5.70
N VAL A 140 -3.87 -0.49 -5.36
CA VAL A 140 -2.85 -1.16 -6.17
C VAL A 140 -2.50 -2.50 -5.53
N GLY A 141 -2.89 -3.60 -6.19
CA GLY A 141 -2.57 -4.95 -5.73
C GLY A 141 -1.13 -5.34 -6.09
N LEU A 142 -0.32 -5.63 -5.09
CA LEU A 142 1.08 -6.08 -5.24
C LEU A 142 1.27 -7.59 -4.96
N SER A 143 0.16 -8.32 -4.84
CA SER A 143 0.05 -9.73 -4.49
C SER A 143 0.73 -10.68 -5.50
N ASP A 144 0.85 -11.97 -5.18
CA ASP A 144 1.40 -13.00 -6.10
C ASP A 144 0.38 -13.44 -7.19
N GLY A 145 -0.82 -12.84 -7.20
CA GLY A 145 -1.86 -13.16 -8.17
C GLY A 145 -1.53 -12.66 -9.58
N LYS A 146 -2.00 -13.37 -10.63
CA LYS A 146 -1.71 -13.04 -12.04
C LYS A 146 -2.12 -11.62 -12.46
N SER A 147 -3.20 -11.10 -11.88
CA SER A 147 -3.71 -9.75 -12.13
C SER A 147 -3.02 -8.67 -11.29
N SER A 148 -2.04 -9.01 -10.45
CA SER A 148 -1.30 -8.02 -9.67
C SER A 148 -0.43 -7.13 -10.55
N LEU A 149 -0.16 -5.91 -10.10
CA LEU A 149 0.67 -4.97 -10.84
C LEU A 149 2.08 -5.55 -11.07
N ILE A 150 2.66 -6.20 -10.06
CA ILE A 150 3.99 -6.82 -10.13
C ILE A 150 4.09 -7.86 -11.23
N ASN A 151 3.09 -8.75 -11.32
CA ASN A 151 3.10 -9.81 -12.31
C ASN A 151 2.83 -9.30 -13.73
N GLN A 152 1.92 -8.35 -13.89
CA GLN A 152 1.66 -7.72 -15.19
C GLN A 152 2.85 -6.90 -15.69
N MET A 153 3.51 -6.15 -14.80
CA MET A 153 4.73 -5.42 -15.13
C MET A 153 5.88 -6.37 -15.48
N SER A 154 6.08 -7.44 -14.70
CA SER A 154 7.13 -8.43 -14.98
C SER A 154 6.89 -9.18 -16.29
N ALA A 155 5.64 -9.34 -16.72
CA ALA A 155 5.32 -9.96 -18.01
C ALA A 155 5.55 -8.99 -19.19
N ALA A 156 5.31 -7.69 -18.97
CA ALA A 156 5.45 -6.65 -19.98
C ALA A 156 6.89 -6.06 -20.09
N THR A 157 7.74 -6.29 -19.09
CA THR A 157 9.06 -5.67 -18.96
C THR A 157 10.12 -6.68 -18.53
N SER A 158 11.40 -6.29 -18.53
CA SER A 158 12.52 -7.10 -18.04
C SER A 158 12.80 -6.95 -16.54
N LEU A 159 11.91 -6.32 -15.77
CA LEU A 159 12.15 -5.90 -14.37
C LEU A 159 12.05 -7.04 -13.34
N GLY A 160 11.60 -8.23 -13.75
CA GLY A 160 11.34 -9.33 -12.82
C GLY A 160 10.20 -9.03 -11.85
N ARG A 161 9.97 -9.94 -10.89
CA ARG A 161 8.80 -9.96 -10.00
C ARG A 161 9.11 -9.41 -8.60
N TRP A 162 10.09 -8.51 -8.51
CA TRP A 162 10.67 -8.07 -7.25
C TRP A 162 10.23 -6.63 -6.96
N PHE A 163 9.76 -6.41 -5.74
CA PHE A 163 9.48 -5.07 -5.22
C PHE A 163 9.89 -4.97 -3.75
N SER A 164 10.14 -3.76 -3.29
CA SER A 164 10.34 -3.46 -1.88
C SER A 164 9.77 -2.09 -1.54
N TYR A 165 9.33 -1.91 -0.30
CA TYR A 165 8.84 -0.65 0.18
C TYR A 165 9.34 -0.37 1.60
N CYS A 166 9.43 0.91 1.95
CA CYS A 166 9.59 1.38 3.31
C CYS A 166 8.53 2.45 3.54
N LEU A 167 7.34 2.04 4.00
CA LEU A 167 6.19 2.93 4.12
C LEU A 167 6.42 3.95 5.23
N ALA A 168 6.12 5.22 4.94
CA ALA A 168 6.10 6.26 5.95
C ALA A 168 4.87 6.07 6.86
N PRO A 169 4.94 6.45 8.15
CA PRO A 169 3.78 6.44 9.03
C PRO A 169 2.64 7.28 8.43
N TYR A 170 1.40 6.83 8.61
CA TYR A 170 0.22 7.43 7.98
C TYR A 170 0.05 8.93 8.29
N LEU A 171 0.40 9.36 9.51
CA LEU A 171 0.29 10.75 9.98
C LEU A 171 1.55 11.59 9.70
N SER A 172 2.54 11.04 9.01
CA SER A 172 3.78 11.74 8.69
C SER A 172 3.68 12.47 7.34
N ASP A 173 4.27 13.66 7.27
CA ASP A 173 4.48 14.37 6.00
C ASP A 173 5.67 13.81 5.19
N ALA A 174 6.34 12.77 5.70
CA ALA A 174 7.45 12.12 5.02
C ALA A 174 6.95 11.35 3.78
N SER A 175 7.72 11.43 2.69
CA SER A 175 7.51 10.55 1.54
C SER A 175 8.16 9.20 1.78
N SER A 176 7.62 8.19 1.11
CA SER A 176 8.21 6.85 1.02
C SER A 176 8.43 6.47 -0.43
N ALA A 177 9.11 5.33 -0.67
CA ALA A 177 9.34 4.85 -2.03
C ALA A 177 8.93 3.38 -2.16
N LEU A 178 8.39 3.07 -3.34
CA LEU A 178 8.16 1.71 -3.83
C LEU A 178 9.20 1.42 -4.91
N ASN A 179 10.04 0.42 -4.68
CA ASN A 179 11.13 0.06 -5.59
C ASN A 179 10.77 -1.19 -6.37
N PHE A 180 11.19 -1.26 -7.62
CA PHE A 180 10.97 -2.40 -8.51
C PHE A 180 12.29 -2.87 -9.13
N GLY A 181 12.36 -4.15 -9.47
CA GLY A 181 13.52 -4.74 -10.16
C GLY A 181 14.80 -4.70 -9.34
N SER A 182 15.94 -4.34 -9.95
CA SER A 182 17.25 -4.33 -9.26
C SER A 182 17.24 -3.46 -8.00
N ARG A 183 16.55 -2.31 -8.03
CA ARG A 183 16.43 -1.39 -6.90
C ARG A 183 15.57 -1.91 -5.74
N ALA A 184 14.80 -2.97 -5.96
CA ALA A 184 14.05 -3.62 -4.89
C ALA A 184 14.95 -4.42 -3.94
N THR A 185 16.20 -4.66 -4.31
CA THR A 185 17.12 -5.53 -3.57
C THR A 185 17.52 -4.93 -2.22
N VAL A 186 17.28 -5.67 -1.14
CA VAL A 186 17.66 -5.27 0.24
C VAL A 186 18.82 -6.12 0.73
N THR A 187 20.03 -5.55 0.76
CA THR A 187 21.28 -6.26 1.14
C THR A 187 22.07 -5.56 2.24
N GLY A 188 21.48 -4.56 2.91
CA GLY A 188 22.15 -3.82 3.99
C GLY A 188 22.42 -4.68 5.24
N PRO A 189 23.33 -4.24 6.12
CA PRO A 189 23.54 -4.89 7.41
C PRO A 189 22.23 -5.06 8.19
N GLY A 190 21.96 -6.27 8.67
CA GLY A 190 20.71 -6.60 9.38
C GLY A 190 19.56 -7.06 8.48
N ALA A 191 19.71 -7.03 7.15
CA ALA A 191 18.76 -7.66 6.25
C ALA A 191 18.70 -9.17 6.52
N VAL A 192 17.48 -9.69 6.63
CA VAL A 192 17.21 -11.12 6.84
C VAL A 192 16.19 -11.59 5.81
N THR A 193 16.24 -12.86 5.47
CA THR A 193 15.31 -13.49 4.53
C THR A 193 14.59 -14.64 5.21
N THR A 194 13.30 -14.78 4.95
CA THR A 194 12.50 -15.94 5.36
C THR A 194 11.81 -16.52 4.13
N PRO A 195 11.70 -17.85 4.01
CA PRO A 195 10.93 -18.46 2.93
C PRO A 195 9.47 -18.07 3.00
N MET A 196 8.88 -17.71 1.86
CA MET A 196 7.44 -17.57 1.73
C MET A 196 6.80 -18.97 1.65
N VAL A 197 5.68 -19.14 2.31
CA VAL A 197 4.91 -20.39 2.33
C VAL A 197 3.62 -20.20 1.54
N HIS A 198 3.20 -21.21 0.79
CA HIS A 198 1.87 -21.21 0.18
C HIS A 198 0.84 -21.67 1.21
N SER A 199 -0.14 -20.83 1.51
CA SER A 199 -1.29 -21.23 2.33
C SER A 199 -2.32 -21.93 1.45
N PRO A 200 -2.65 -23.21 1.70
CA PRO A 200 -3.69 -23.91 0.94
C PRO A 200 -5.11 -23.45 1.31
N VAL A 201 -5.27 -22.59 2.33
CA VAL A 201 -6.55 -22.15 2.89
C VAL A 201 -6.88 -20.70 2.52
N HIS A 202 -5.87 -19.90 2.18
CA HIS A 202 -6.04 -18.47 1.90
C HIS A 202 -5.96 -18.20 0.40
N VAL A 203 -6.76 -17.25 -0.05
CA VAL A 203 -6.92 -16.76 -1.43
C VAL A 203 -5.57 -16.75 -2.17
N GLU A 204 -5.54 -17.25 -3.41
CA GLU A 204 -4.35 -17.57 -4.24
C GLU A 204 -3.41 -16.39 -4.59
N ALA A 205 -3.22 -15.42 -3.70
CA ALA A 205 -2.44 -14.22 -3.98
C ALA A 205 -1.69 -13.60 -2.77
N SER A 206 -1.95 -13.97 -1.52
CA SER A 206 -1.30 -13.29 -0.38
C SER A 206 0.14 -13.75 -0.11
N TYR A 207 1.04 -12.82 0.21
CA TYR A 207 2.37 -13.16 0.72
C TYR A 207 2.25 -13.71 2.14
N THR A 208 2.68 -14.94 2.35
CA THR A 208 2.55 -15.63 3.63
C THR A 208 3.91 -16.12 4.09
N VAL A 209 4.20 -15.95 5.38
CA VAL A 209 5.43 -16.43 6.04
C VAL A 209 5.06 -17.27 7.25
N GLU A 210 5.98 -18.08 7.77
CA GLU A 210 5.74 -18.90 8.94
C GLU A 210 6.35 -18.27 10.19
N ILE A 211 5.53 -18.06 11.22
CA ILE A 211 6.00 -17.70 12.56
C ILE A 211 6.35 -18.99 13.29
N VAL A 212 7.62 -19.11 13.70
CA VAL A 212 8.11 -20.27 14.44
C VAL A 212 8.15 -20.02 15.95
N ALA A 213 8.31 -18.76 16.35
CA ALA A 213 8.34 -18.35 17.74
C ALA A 213 8.14 -16.83 17.84
N VAL A 214 7.56 -16.40 18.95
CA VAL A 214 7.52 -15.00 19.38
C VAL A 214 8.37 -14.88 20.64
N ARG A 215 9.32 -13.94 20.65
CA ARG A 215 10.14 -13.65 21.83
C ARG A 215 9.74 -12.30 22.41
N VAL A 216 9.44 -12.29 23.70
CA VAL A 216 9.08 -11.11 24.47
C VAL A 216 9.94 -11.08 25.72
N GLU A 217 10.82 -10.08 25.83
CA GLU A 217 11.88 -10.04 26.85
C GLU A 217 12.72 -11.34 26.86
N ASN A 218 12.69 -12.07 27.99
CA ASN A 218 13.35 -13.36 28.17
C ASN A 218 12.42 -14.56 27.90
N SER A 219 11.15 -14.32 27.58
CA SER A 219 10.14 -15.35 27.33
C SER A 219 10.06 -15.66 25.84
N VAL A 220 10.01 -16.94 25.50
CA VAL A 220 9.76 -17.41 24.13
C VAL A 220 8.44 -18.18 24.13
N LYS A 221 7.55 -17.82 23.22
CA LYS A 221 6.26 -18.46 22.99
C LYS A 221 6.27 -19.10 21.62
N LEU A 222 5.81 -20.34 21.57
CA LEU A 222 5.68 -21.11 20.35
C LEU A 222 4.19 -21.19 20.01
N PRO A 223 3.81 -21.16 18.73
CA PRO A 223 2.42 -21.44 18.34
C PRO A 223 2.02 -22.87 18.74
N ASN A 224 0.78 -23.09 19.18
CA ASN A 224 0.27 -24.43 19.48
C ASN A 224 0.17 -25.33 18.24
N SER A 225 -0.08 -24.74 17.06
CA SER A 225 -0.13 -25.45 15.81
C SER A 225 1.27 -25.78 15.30
N LYS A 226 1.42 -26.92 14.62
CA LYS A 226 2.68 -27.29 13.96
C LYS A 226 3.12 -26.30 12.88
N ARG A 227 2.20 -25.44 12.43
CA ARG A 227 2.42 -24.38 11.44
C ARG A 227 1.60 -23.16 11.83
N SER A 228 2.23 -21.99 11.82
CA SER A 228 1.57 -20.70 12.05
C SER A 228 1.84 -19.77 10.85
N PRO A 229 1.09 -19.95 9.74
CA PRO A 229 1.20 -19.07 8.59
C PRO A 229 0.59 -17.71 8.91
N VAL A 230 1.31 -16.63 8.61
CA VAL A 230 0.86 -15.25 8.77
C VAL A 230 0.98 -14.52 7.46
N ILE A 231 -0.04 -13.74 7.13
CA ILE A 231 -0.09 -12.92 5.92
C ILE A 231 0.67 -11.62 6.19
N VAL A 232 1.54 -11.23 5.25
CA VAL A 232 2.14 -9.90 5.19
C VAL A 232 1.19 -9.01 4.39
N ASP A 233 0.53 -8.09 5.07
CA ASP A 233 -0.49 -7.22 4.48
C ASP A 233 -0.19 -5.74 4.74
N SER A 234 -0.19 -4.95 3.68
CA SER A 234 -0.09 -3.49 3.75
C SER A 234 -1.46 -2.78 3.72
N GLY A 235 -2.55 -3.54 3.54
CA GLY A 235 -3.93 -3.03 3.55
C GLY A 235 -4.58 -2.99 4.94
N SER A 236 -4.05 -3.73 5.91
CA SER A 236 -4.52 -3.72 7.29
C SER A 236 -3.75 -2.68 8.12
N MET A 237 -4.49 -1.87 8.89
CA MET A 237 -3.91 -0.89 9.80
C MET A 237 -3.27 -1.55 11.04
N LEU A 238 -3.87 -2.64 11.52
CA LEU A 238 -3.46 -3.33 12.74
C LEU A 238 -2.88 -4.70 12.42
N THR A 239 -1.89 -5.12 13.22
CA THR A 239 -1.40 -6.49 13.19
C THR A 239 -2.34 -7.38 14.00
N SER A 240 -2.91 -8.40 13.36
CA SER A 240 -3.73 -9.42 14.02
C SER A 240 -2.92 -10.69 14.24
N LEU A 241 -2.96 -11.22 15.46
CA LEU A 241 -2.33 -12.48 15.84
C LEU A 241 -3.34 -13.31 16.63
N ASP A 242 -3.20 -14.64 16.59
CA ASP A 242 -3.93 -15.52 17.49
C ASP A 242 -3.65 -15.15 18.95
N GLY A 243 -4.67 -15.19 19.80
CA GLY A 243 -4.57 -14.78 21.22
C GLY A 243 -3.41 -15.43 21.97
N GLU A 244 -3.09 -16.68 21.65
CA GLU A 244 -1.94 -17.39 22.23
C GLU A 244 -0.59 -16.67 22.01
N LEU A 245 -0.41 -16.07 20.84
CA LEU A 245 0.79 -15.29 20.50
C LEU A 245 0.65 -13.83 20.94
N LEU A 246 -0.56 -13.29 20.89
CA LEU A 246 -0.84 -11.89 21.21
C LEU A 246 -0.82 -11.59 22.71
N ASP A 247 -1.49 -12.40 23.53
CA ASP A 247 -1.67 -12.15 24.96
C ASP A 247 -0.33 -11.97 25.70
N PRO A 248 0.71 -12.79 25.47
CA PRO A 248 2.01 -12.60 26.12
C PRO A 248 2.73 -11.31 25.70
N ILE A 249 2.51 -10.84 24.46
CA ILE A 249 3.04 -9.56 23.97
C ILE A 249 2.34 -8.43 24.72
N VAL A 250 1.00 -8.46 24.75
CA VAL A 250 0.18 -7.46 25.43
C VAL A 250 0.53 -7.39 26.91
N GLU A 251 0.65 -8.52 27.60
CA GLU A 251 1.05 -8.56 29.02
C GLU A 251 2.42 -7.94 29.28
N ALA A 252 3.41 -8.18 28.43
CA ALA A 252 4.75 -7.63 28.60
C ALA A 252 4.79 -6.13 28.30
N LEU A 253 4.19 -5.71 27.18
CA LEU A 253 4.03 -4.29 26.85
C LEU A 253 3.34 -3.57 27.99
N ALA A 254 2.27 -4.16 28.51
CA ALA A 254 1.46 -3.51 29.52
C ALA A 254 2.10 -3.46 30.92
N ARG A 255 3.14 -4.28 31.17
CA ARG A 255 4.05 -4.15 32.33
C ARG A 255 5.11 -3.07 32.13
N SER A 256 5.48 -2.79 30.88
CA SER A 256 6.57 -1.87 30.54
C SER A 256 6.13 -0.41 30.45
N ILE A 257 4.90 -0.16 29.98
CA ILE A 257 4.34 1.18 29.80
C ILE A 257 3.88 1.73 31.16
N LYS A 258 4.39 2.90 31.53
CA LYS A 258 4.13 3.57 32.83
C LYS A 258 3.08 4.67 32.75
N LEU A 259 2.19 4.60 31.77
CA LEU A 259 1.09 5.54 31.61
C LEU A 259 -0.16 5.05 32.35
N PRO A 260 -1.05 5.97 32.77
CA PRO A 260 -2.36 5.59 33.30
C PRO A 260 -3.13 4.78 32.25
N ARG A 261 -3.72 3.65 32.64
CA ARG A 261 -4.60 2.90 31.73
C ARG A 261 -5.94 3.61 31.61
N LYS A 262 -6.50 3.61 30.40
CA LYS A 262 -7.84 4.09 30.11
C LYS A 262 -8.68 2.96 29.50
N GLN A 263 -9.98 3.01 29.70
CA GLN A 263 -10.88 2.09 29.02
C GLN A 263 -10.95 2.45 27.54
N SER A 264 -10.85 1.44 26.68
CA SER A 264 -10.99 1.62 25.24
C SER A 264 -12.43 2.07 24.89
N PRO A 265 -12.59 3.09 24.04
CA PRO A 265 -13.85 3.39 23.36
C PRO A 265 -14.35 2.21 22.52
N ASN A 266 -13.42 1.41 21.96
CA ASN A 266 -13.68 0.23 21.14
C ASN A 266 -13.02 -1.03 21.77
N PRO A 267 -13.61 -1.61 22.82
CA PRO A 267 -13.00 -2.72 23.57
C PRO A 267 -12.88 -4.02 22.78
N GLU A 268 -13.63 -4.18 21.70
CA GLU A 268 -13.53 -5.32 20.77
C GLU A 268 -12.28 -5.24 19.87
N LEU A 269 -11.73 -4.03 19.66
CA LEU A 269 -10.55 -3.80 18.81
C LEU A 269 -9.28 -3.60 19.64
N PHE A 270 -9.38 -2.88 20.76
CA PHE A 270 -8.23 -2.54 21.60
C PHE A 270 -8.43 -3.07 23.03
N SER A 271 -7.60 -4.04 23.40
CA SER A 271 -7.64 -4.67 24.73
C SER A 271 -6.91 -3.85 25.80
N VAL A 272 -5.97 -2.98 25.41
CA VAL A 272 -5.19 -2.13 26.31
C VAL A 272 -5.06 -0.73 25.71
N CYS A 273 -5.46 0.30 26.47
CA CYS A 273 -5.30 1.71 26.11
C CYS A 273 -4.66 2.48 27.27
N TYR A 274 -3.95 3.54 26.92
CA TYR A 274 -3.26 4.41 27.86
C TYR A 274 -3.67 5.86 27.65
N GLU A 275 -3.65 6.63 28.74
CA GLU A 275 -3.78 8.08 28.67
C GLU A 275 -2.45 8.68 28.20
N ALA A 276 -2.50 9.42 27.10
CA ALA A 276 -1.34 10.01 26.44
C ALA A 276 -1.66 11.43 25.96
N ASP A 277 -0.73 12.37 26.16
CA ASP A 277 -0.83 13.76 25.67
C ASP A 277 -0.48 13.83 24.15
N GLY A 278 -1.21 13.05 23.34
CA GLY A 278 -1.03 12.95 21.88
C GLY A 278 0.38 12.51 21.45
N MET A 279 0.79 12.94 20.25
CA MET A 279 2.05 12.53 19.58
C MET A 279 3.36 12.74 20.37
N LYS A 280 3.39 13.56 21.43
CA LYS A 280 4.58 13.76 22.28
C LYS A 280 4.85 12.59 23.24
N ALA A 281 3.82 11.82 23.57
CA ALA A 281 3.95 10.64 24.41
C ALA A 281 4.49 9.44 23.62
N LEU A 282 4.02 9.27 22.37
CA LEU A 282 4.42 8.17 21.48
C LEU A 282 5.93 8.10 21.28
N GLY A 283 6.59 9.21 20.94
CA GLY A 283 8.05 9.23 20.76
C GLY A 283 8.86 8.89 22.02
N LYS A 284 8.30 9.08 23.23
CA LYS A 284 8.94 8.67 24.50
C LYS A 284 8.71 7.18 24.80
N ILE A 285 7.53 6.67 24.49
CA ILE A 285 7.17 5.25 24.67
C ILE A 285 7.95 4.39 23.68
N GLU A 286 8.00 4.80 22.40
CA GLU A 286 8.77 4.15 21.34
C GLU A 286 10.25 3.99 21.75
N HIS A 287 10.89 5.07 22.21
CA HIS A 287 12.29 5.03 22.62
C HIS A 287 12.52 4.16 23.88
N GLU A 288 11.55 4.04 24.80
CA GLU A 288 11.66 3.17 25.98
C GLU A 288 11.41 1.69 25.65
N ILE A 289 10.49 1.40 24.73
CA ILE A 289 10.22 0.05 24.21
C ILE A 289 11.43 -0.44 23.38
N GLN A 290 11.99 0.42 22.52
CA GLN A 290 13.22 0.19 21.73
C GLN A 290 14.41 -0.22 22.59
N ALA A 291 14.62 0.47 23.71
CA ALA A 291 15.72 0.18 24.61
C ALA A 291 15.59 -1.17 25.34
N ARG A 292 14.35 -1.68 25.52
CA ARG A 292 14.06 -2.87 26.35
C ARG A 292 13.82 -4.15 25.54
N HIS A 293 13.35 -4.05 24.29
CA HIS A 293 12.88 -5.21 23.52
C HIS A 293 13.62 -5.37 22.19
N ALA A 294 14.89 -5.80 22.23
CA ALA A 294 15.59 -6.26 21.03
C ALA A 294 15.14 -7.70 20.66
N ALA A 295 13.98 -7.83 20.01
CA ALA A 295 13.53 -9.11 19.45
C ALA A 295 14.36 -9.44 18.19
N ARG A 296 15.19 -10.48 18.25
CA ARG A 296 16.02 -10.94 17.13
C ARG A 296 15.34 -12.11 16.39
N ILE A 297 14.65 -11.76 15.29
CA ILE A 297 14.17 -12.57 14.12
C ILE A 297 12.92 -13.45 14.40
N ALA A 298 11.82 -13.48 13.63
CA ALA A 298 11.26 -12.76 12.47
C ALA A 298 9.75 -13.16 12.42
N VAL A 299 8.71 -12.34 12.24
CA VAL A 299 8.49 -10.93 11.89
C VAL A 299 8.59 -10.06 13.15
N GLY A 300 9.59 -9.18 13.22
CA GLY A 300 9.59 -8.13 14.24
C GLY A 300 8.60 -7.05 13.82
N LEU A 301 7.69 -6.64 14.69
CA LEU A 301 7.09 -5.32 14.55
C LEU A 301 8.26 -4.33 14.61
N PRO A 302 8.47 -3.47 13.60
CA PRO A 302 9.40 -2.36 13.71
C PRO A 302 9.07 -1.64 15.00
N SER A 303 10.11 -1.29 15.75
CA SER A 303 10.00 -0.56 17.01
C SER A 303 9.52 0.90 16.85
N ASP A 304 9.12 1.26 15.62
CA ASP A 304 8.54 2.54 15.16
C ASP A 304 7.09 2.34 14.64
N SER A 305 6.43 1.24 15.02
CA SER A 305 5.02 1.01 14.64
C SER A 305 4.13 1.95 15.46
N PRO A 306 3.35 2.84 14.84
CA PRO A 306 2.60 3.87 15.56
C PRO A 306 1.51 3.23 16.43
N GLU A 307 1.41 3.66 17.69
CA GLU A 307 0.23 3.37 18.52
C GLU A 307 -0.96 4.18 17.99
N GLN A 308 -2.15 3.59 18.00
CA GLN A 308 -3.35 4.22 17.43
C GLN A 308 -3.99 5.17 18.46
N GLU A 309 -4.16 6.44 18.07
CA GLU A 309 -4.87 7.44 18.87
C GLU A 309 -6.38 7.32 18.63
N GLU A 310 -7.17 7.34 19.71
CA GLU A 310 -8.63 7.30 19.66
C GLU A 310 -9.18 8.50 20.44
N GLY A 311 -9.64 9.51 19.69
CA GLY A 311 -10.26 10.71 20.25
C GLY A 311 -11.77 10.55 20.42
N GLN A 312 -12.32 11.07 21.52
CA GLN A 312 -13.73 11.41 21.59
C GLN A 312 -13.91 12.74 20.85
N GLU A 313 -14.58 12.71 19.71
CA GLU A 313 -15.07 13.92 19.06
C GLU A 313 -16.27 14.42 19.88
N GLU A 314 -16.00 15.22 20.92
CA GLU A 314 -17.02 16.09 21.48
C GLU A 314 -17.32 17.15 20.42
N ALA A 315 -18.54 17.16 19.91
CA ALA A 315 -19.03 18.21 19.05
C ALA A 315 -19.00 19.53 19.83
N GLU A 316 -17.92 20.29 19.68
CA GLU A 316 -17.94 21.71 20.00
C GLU A 316 -18.88 22.38 18.98
N GLU A 317 -20.07 22.72 19.46
CA GLU A 317 -20.95 23.70 18.84
C GLU A 317 -20.16 25.02 18.78
N GLU A 318 -19.41 25.26 17.69
CA GLU A 318 -18.89 26.59 17.40
C GLU A 318 -20.08 27.50 17.06
N GLU A 319 -20.40 28.36 18.03
CA GLU A 319 -21.33 29.47 17.99
C GLU A 319 -21.06 30.33 16.73
N GLU A 320 -21.96 30.31 15.75
CA GLU A 320 -21.86 31.15 14.55
C GLU A 320 -21.79 32.64 14.93
N PRO A 321 -20.82 33.43 14.42
CA PRO A 321 -20.88 34.87 14.56
C PRO A 321 -22.00 35.41 13.68
N GLY A 322 -23.01 35.98 14.34
CA GLY A 322 -24.24 36.53 13.75
C GLY A 322 -23.99 37.44 12.54
N MET A 323 -24.67 37.10 11.44
CA MET A 323 -24.79 37.95 10.26
C MET A 323 -25.76 39.11 10.58
N GLU A 324 -25.20 40.31 10.72
CA GLU A 324 -25.93 41.57 10.87
C GLU A 324 -26.54 41.96 9.52
N ILE A 325 -27.88 41.97 9.44
CA ILE A 325 -28.63 42.43 8.28
C ILE A 325 -28.67 43.96 8.33
N VAL A 326 -27.98 44.61 7.39
CA VAL A 326 -28.01 46.06 7.20
C VAL A 326 -29.05 46.39 6.11
N ASP A 327 -30.15 47.02 6.52
CA ASP A 327 -31.18 47.54 5.62
C ASP A 327 -30.63 48.70 4.77
N ILE A 328 -30.76 48.58 3.44
CA ILE A 328 -30.55 49.65 2.47
C ILE A 328 -31.92 50.29 2.20
N PRO A 329 -32.11 51.61 2.42
CA PRO A 329 -33.37 52.27 2.11
C PRO A 329 -33.54 52.44 0.60
N ASP A 330 -34.71 52.03 0.10
CA ASP A 330 -35.17 52.29 -1.26
C ASP A 330 -35.25 53.81 -1.53
N GLN A 331 -34.72 54.21 -2.68
CA GLN A 331 -35.04 55.48 -3.34
C GLN A 331 -36.08 55.22 -4.43
N ASP A 332 -37.23 55.88 -4.25
CA ASP A 332 -38.38 56.10 -5.14
C ASP A 332 -39.30 54.92 -5.55
#